data_AF-R4M5V7-F1
#
_entry.id   AF-R4M5V7-F1
#
_cell.length_a   1.000
_cell.length_b   1.000
_cell.length_c   1.000
_cell.angle_alpha   90.00
_cell.angle_beta   90.00
_cell.angle_gamma   90.00
#
_symmetry.space_group_name_H-M   'P 1'
#
loop_
_entity.id
_entity.type
_entity.pdbx_description
1 polymer ?
#
loop_
_entity_poly.entity_id
_entity_poly.type
_entity_poly.pdbx_seq_one_letter_code
_entity_poly.pdbx_strand_id
1 'polypeptide(L)'
;MSEGVLVTGTVAAPTVGECARCLSPVRGRVQVALTELFAYPDSATDETTEEDEVGRVVDETIDLEQPIIDAVGLELPFSPVCRPDCPGLCPQCGVPLASEPGHRHEQIDPRWAKLVEMLGPESDTLRGER
;
A
#
# COMPACT_ATOMS: atom_id res chain seq x y z
N MET A 1 4.07 1.19 -44.18
CA MET A 1 3.96 2.55 -43.61
C MET A 1 4.43 2.44 -42.16
N SER A 2 4.78 3.51 -41.45
CA SER A 2 5.08 3.37 -40.01
C SER A 2 3.77 3.11 -39.26
N GLU A 3 3.72 2.02 -38.50
CA GLU A 3 2.51 1.59 -37.78
C GLU A 3 2.21 2.47 -36.55
N GLY A 4 3.22 3.17 -36.02
CA GLY A 4 3.10 3.97 -34.82
C GLY A 4 4.43 4.56 -34.33
N VAL A 5 4.44 5.00 -33.07
CA VAL A 5 5.60 5.50 -32.32
C VAL A 5 5.92 4.54 -31.18
N LEU A 6 7.14 4.00 -31.16
CA LEU A 6 7.64 3.22 -30.03
C LEU A 6 8.30 4.16 -29.02
N VAL A 7 7.76 4.19 -27.80
CA VAL A 7 8.32 4.93 -26.67
C VAL A 7 9.12 3.97 -25.82
N THR A 8 10.40 4.29 -25.59
CA THR A 8 11.26 3.51 -24.69
C THR A 8 11.99 4.45 -23.76
N GLY A 9 12.02 4.11 -22.47
CA GLY A 9 12.69 4.94 -21.49
C GLY A 9 12.63 4.40 -20.08
N THR A 10 13.04 5.25 -19.15
CA THR A 10 13.01 4.95 -17.71
C THR A 10 12.36 6.12 -17.01
N VAL A 11 11.36 5.81 -16.17
CA VAL A 11 10.67 6.78 -15.32
C VAL A 11 11.15 6.56 -13.90
N ALA A 12 11.55 7.64 -13.22
CA ALA A 12 11.98 7.59 -11.83
C ALA A 12 11.33 8.73 -11.04
N ALA A 13 10.77 8.40 -9.88
CA ALA A 13 10.07 9.37 -9.03
C ALA A 13 10.25 9.07 -7.54
N PRO A 14 10.24 10.09 -6.66
CA PRO A 14 10.08 9.87 -5.23
C PRO A 14 8.65 9.37 -4.93
N THR A 15 8.52 8.51 -3.91
CA THR A 15 7.22 7.99 -3.47
C THR A 15 6.94 8.39 -2.03
N VAL A 16 5.68 8.69 -1.74
CA VAL A 16 5.17 8.99 -0.40
C VAL A 16 3.92 8.16 -0.16
N GLY A 17 3.79 7.64 1.05
CA GLY A 17 2.64 6.86 1.47
C GLY A 17 2.62 6.67 2.99
N GLU A 18 1.80 5.75 3.45
CA GLU A 18 1.61 5.48 4.87
C GLU A 18 1.88 4.00 5.18
N CYS A 19 2.45 3.74 6.34
CA CYS A 19 2.67 2.40 6.82
C CYS A 19 1.34 1.68 7.02
N ALA A 20 1.15 0.53 6.37
CA ALA A 20 -0.07 -0.27 6.48
C ALA A 20 -0.38 -0.76 7.91
N ARG A 21 0.61 -0.72 8.82
CA ARG A 21 0.45 -1.16 10.21
C ARG A 21 0.20 -0.02 11.20
N CYS A 22 0.84 1.13 11.01
CA CYS A 22 0.85 2.21 11.99
C CYS A 22 0.51 3.60 11.44
N LEU A 23 0.19 3.72 10.15
CA LEU A 23 -0.12 4.95 9.43
C LEU A 23 0.98 6.02 9.46
N SER A 24 2.17 5.69 9.98
CA SER A 24 3.31 6.62 9.94
C SER A 24 3.81 6.80 8.51
N PRO A 25 4.32 7.98 8.14
CA PRO A 25 4.80 8.25 6.79
C PRO A 25 5.88 7.26 6.34
N VAL A 26 5.77 6.79 5.11
CA VAL A 26 6.78 5.99 4.40
C VAL A 26 7.23 6.79 3.19
N ARG A 27 8.55 6.84 2.99
CA ARG A 27 9.17 7.49 1.84
C ARG A 27 10.02 6.48 1.09
N GLY A 28 9.96 6.54 -0.23
CA GLY A 28 10.74 5.66 -1.09
C GLY A 28 11.08 6.33 -2.42
N ARG A 29 11.52 5.50 -3.36
CA ARG A 29 11.66 5.86 -4.76
C ARG A 29 11.16 4.69 -5.60
N VAL A 30 10.59 5.00 -6.74
CA VAL A 30 10.23 4.02 -7.76
C VAL A 30 11.04 4.31 -9.01
N GLN A 31 11.43 3.25 -9.70
CA GLN A 31 12.09 3.32 -11.00
C GLN A 31 11.50 2.22 -11.88
N VAL A 32 10.88 2.59 -12.99
CA VAL A 32 10.24 1.67 -13.93
C VAL A 32 10.82 1.86 -15.33
N ALA A 33 10.97 0.76 -16.06
CA ALA A 33 11.26 0.81 -17.48
C ALA A 33 9.93 0.87 -18.25
N LEU A 34 9.87 1.72 -19.27
CA LEU A 34 8.72 1.85 -20.15
C LEU A 34 9.12 1.39 -21.55
N THR A 35 8.30 0.55 -22.18
CA THR A 35 8.40 0.21 -23.60
C THR A 35 6.99 0.03 -24.11
N GLU A 36 6.48 1.05 -24.82
CA GLU A 36 5.08 1.11 -25.22
C GLU A 36 4.94 1.57 -26.67
N LEU A 37 4.05 0.94 -27.42
CA LEU A 37 3.76 1.30 -28.81
C LEU A 37 2.48 2.12 -28.88
N PHE A 38 2.53 3.25 -29.57
CA PHE A 38 1.36 4.08 -29.84
C PHE A 38 1.03 4.06 -31.34
N ALA A 39 -0.15 3.59 -31.71
CA ALA A 39 -0.58 3.51 -33.10
C ALA A 39 -0.86 4.90 -33.69
N TYR A 40 -0.51 5.11 -34.96
CA TYR A 40 -1.01 6.26 -35.72
C TYR A 40 -2.47 6.05 -36.10
N PRO A 41 -3.26 7.14 -36.25
CA PRO A 41 -4.62 7.04 -36.76
C PRO A 41 -4.62 6.40 -38.15
N ASP A 42 -5.61 5.55 -38.42
CA ASP A 42 -5.79 4.83 -39.69
C ASP A 42 -4.61 3.88 -40.04
N SER A 43 -3.77 3.50 -39.06
CA SER A 43 -2.75 2.47 -39.25
C SER A 43 -3.37 1.07 -39.18
N ALA A 44 -2.68 0.06 -39.71
CA ALA A 44 -3.18 -1.31 -39.60
C ALA A 44 -3.25 -1.76 -38.14
N THR A 45 -2.38 -1.22 -37.28
CA THR A 45 -2.45 -1.45 -35.83
C THR A 45 -3.71 -0.82 -35.23
N ASP A 46 -4.02 0.43 -35.55
CA ASP A 46 -5.23 1.13 -35.07
C ASP A 46 -6.53 0.41 -35.48
N GLU A 47 -6.60 -0.09 -36.72
CA GLU A 47 -7.76 -0.82 -37.23
C GLU A 47 -7.93 -2.24 -36.63
N THR A 48 -6.87 -2.82 -36.07
CA THR A 48 -6.87 -4.23 -35.64
C THR A 48 -6.79 -4.43 -34.14
N THR A 49 -6.63 -3.36 -33.34
CA THR A 49 -6.58 -3.43 -31.88
C THR A 49 -7.67 -2.59 -31.23
N GLU A 50 -8.17 -3.05 -30.08
CA GLU A 50 -9.19 -2.33 -29.32
C GLU A 50 -8.61 -1.06 -28.64
N GLU A 51 -9.48 -0.21 -28.07
CA GLU A 51 -9.05 1.08 -27.50
C GLU A 51 -8.13 0.93 -26.27
N ASP A 52 -8.32 -0.14 -25.53
CA ASP A 52 -7.63 -0.52 -24.30
C ASP A 52 -6.40 -1.42 -24.53
N GLU A 53 -6.19 -1.90 -25.76
CA GLU A 53 -5.06 -2.77 -26.09
C GLU A 53 -3.79 -1.99 -26.46
N VAL A 54 -3.94 -0.87 -27.19
CA VAL A 54 -2.82 -0.07 -27.71
C VAL A 54 -3.15 1.41 -27.64
N GLY A 55 -2.22 2.22 -27.12
CA GLY A 55 -2.36 3.68 -27.08
C GLY A 55 -2.38 4.30 -28.48
N ARG A 56 -3.00 5.47 -28.64
CA ARG A 56 -3.08 6.19 -29.93
C ARG A 56 -2.32 7.51 -29.88
N VAL A 57 -1.75 7.88 -31.03
CA VAL A 57 -1.25 9.24 -31.26
C VAL A 57 -2.45 10.13 -31.60
N VAL A 58 -2.72 11.13 -30.76
CA VAL A 58 -3.81 12.10 -30.96
C VAL A 58 -3.21 13.49 -31.05
N ASP A 59 -3.52 14.22 -32.12
CA ASP A 59 -3.00 15.59 -32.35
C ASP A 59 -1.48 15.71 -32.18
N GLU A 60 -0.72 14.75 -32.71
CA GLU A 60 0.75 14.66 -32.60
C GLU A 60 1.27 14.47 -31.15
N THR A 61 0.40 14.08 -30.22
CA THR A 61 0.73 13.82 -28.82
C THR A 61 0.41 12.38 -28.41
N ILE A 62 1.07 11.92 -27.36
CA ILE A 62 0.86 10.61 -26.73
C ILE A 62 0.61 10.81 -25.23
N ASP A 63 -0.35 10.07 -24.69
CA ASP A 63 -0.61 10.05 -23.26
C ASP A 63 0.16 8.90 -22.60
N LEU A 64 1.07 9.25 -21.69
CA LEU A 64 1.88 8.30 -20.93
C LEU A 64 1.32 8.02 -19.53
N GLU A 65 0.23 8.66 -19.13
CA GLU A 65 -0.32 8.54 -17.78
C GLU A 65 -0.64 7.08 -17.44
N GLN A 66 -1.46 6.42 -18.25
CA GLN A 66 -1.87 5.03 -17.99
C GLN A 66 -0.69 4.04 -18.04
N PRO A 67 0.19 4.05 -19.07
CA PRO A 67 1.38 3.19 -19.09
C PRO A 67 2.30 3.38 -17.88
N ILE A 68 2.44 4.63 -17.39
CA ILE A 68 3.20 4.91 -16.16
C ILE A 68 2.49 4.37 -14.94
N ILE A 69 1.17 4.57 -14.81
CA ILE A 69 0.37 4.04 -13.70
C ILE A 69 0.49 2.52 -13.62
N ASP A 70 0.36 1.82 -14.75
CA ASP A 70 0.43 0.36 -14.82
C ASP A 70 1.81 -0.15 -14.41
N ALA A 71 2.87 0.46 -14.95
CA ALA A 71 4.25 0.11 -14.60
C ALA A 71 4.55 0.38 -13.13
N VAL A 72 4.13 1.52 -12.59
CA VAL A 72 4.36 1.89 -11.18
C VAL A 72 3.55 1.00 -10.24
N GLY A 73 2.28 0.69 -10.59
CA GLY A 73 1.40 -0.13 -9.79
C GLY A 73 1.93 -1.53 -9.52
N LEU A 74 2.72 -2.08 -10.46
CA LEU A 74 3.36 -3.39 -10.32
C LEU A 74 4.63 -3.37 -9.45
N GLU A 75 5.31 -2.23 -9.35
CA GLU A 75 6.56 -2.10 -8.58
C GLU A 75 6.36 -1.63 -7.13
N LEU A 76 5.27 -0.90 -6.85
CA LEU A 76 5.02 -0.44 -5.49
C LEU A 76 4.63 -1.60 -4.55
N PRO A 77 5.13 -1.61 -3.30
CA PRO A 77 4.75 -2.63 -2.33
C PRO A 77 3.26 -2.52 -1.97
N PHE A 78 2.51 -3.62 -2.05
CA PHE A 78 1.09 -3.67 -1.64
C PHE A 78 0.84 -3.30 -0.17
N SER A 79 1.81 -3.58 0.71
CA SER A 79 1.71 -3.29 2.14
C SER A 79 3.01 -2.66 2.64
N PRO A 80 3.21 -1.35 2.39
CA PRO A 80 4.43 -0.66 2.81
C PRO A 80 4.49 -0.60 4.34
N VAL A 81 5.67 -0.81 4.90
CA VAL A 81 5.93 -0.68 6.33
C VAL A 81 7.04 0.34 6.59
N CYS A 82 6.90 1.13 7.66
CA CYS A 82 7.91 2.13 8.03
C CYS A 82 9.21 1.53 8.57
N ARG A 83 9.19 0.26 8.98
CA ARG A 83 10.33 -0.57 9.37
C ARG A 83 9.93 -2.06 9.34
N PRO A 84 10.88 -3.01 9.18
CA PRO A 84 10.58 -4.45 9.10
C PRO A 84 9.68 -4.96 10.25
N ASP A 85 9.99 -4.55 11.49
CA ASP A 85 9.28 -5.00 12.70
C ASP A 85 8.37 -3.90 13.26
N CYS A 86 7.63 -3.18 12.42
CA CYS A 86 6.68 -2.16 12.89
C CYS A 86 5.57 -2.81 13.70
N PRO A 87 5.39 -2.59 15.01
CA PRO A 87 4.40 -3.32 15.80
C PRO A 87 2.94 -2.97 15.40
N GLY A 88 2.73 -1.79 14.81
CA GLY A 88 1.42 -1.33 14.37
C GLY A 88 0.67 -0.51 15.41
N LEU A 89 -0.61 -0.29 15.15
CA LEU A 89 -1.55 0.30 16.11
C LEU A 89 -2.20 -0.77 16.98
N CYS A 90 -2.60 -0.40 18.19
CA CYS A 90 -3.47 -1.23 19.01
C CYS A 90 -4.84 -1.39 18.31
N PRO A 91 -5.34 -2.62 18.07
CA PRO A 91 -6.61 -2.82 17.38
C PRO A 91 -7.84 -2.36 18.18
N GLN A 92 -7.67 -2.08 19.48
CA GLN A 92 -8.77 -1.66 20.36
C GLN A 92 -8.87 -0.13 20.51
N CYS A 93 -7.74 0.60 20.55
CA CYS A 93 -7.75 2.05 20.81
C CYS A 93 -6.94 2.88 19.80
N GLY A 94 -6.23 2.24 18.88
CA GLY A 94 -5.49 2.94 17.82
C GLY A 94 -4.16 3.56 18.25
N VAL A 95 -3.70 3.42 19.50
CA VAL A 95 -2.40 3.97 19.91
C VAL A 95 -1.23 3.25 19.23
N PRO A 96 -0.13 3.95 18.89
CA PRO A 96 1.06 3.31 18.34
C PRO A 96 1.74 2.40 19.37
N LEU A 97 1.79 1.09 19.10
CA LEU A 97 2.42 0.12 20.01
C LEU A 97 3.93 0.31 20.15
N ALA A 98 4.56 1.00 19.19
CA ALA A 98 5.97 1.36 19.25
C ALA A 98 6.27 2.41 20.34
N SER A 99 5.28 3.23 20.70
CA SER A 99 5.42 4.31 21.67
C SER A 99 5.03 3.88 23.10
N GLU A 100 4.26 2.79 23.23
CA GLU A 100 3.72 2.31 24.50
C GLU A 100 4.04 0.81 24.72
N PRO A 101 5.29 0.45 25.09
CA PRO A 101 5.65 -0.93 25.37
C PRO A 101 4.82 -1.52 26.52
N GLY A 102 4.26 -2.71 26.30
CA GLY A 102 3.41 -3.38 27.31
C GLY A 102 1.96 -2.89 27.34
N HIS A 103 1.54 -2.02 26.40
CA HIS A 103 0.16 -1.59 26.26
C HIS A 103 -0.78 -2.79 26.10
N ARG A 104 -1.78 -2.87 26.98
CA ARG A 104 -2.82 -3.90 26.98
C ARG A 104 -4.12 -3.30 27.50
N HIS A 105 -5.24 -3.86 27.05
CA HIS A 105 -6.53 -3.61 27.67
C HIS A 105 -6.99 -4.88 28.38
N GLU A 106 -7.22 -4.75 29.67
CA GLU A 106 -7.90 -5.80 30.44
C GLU A 106 -9.41 -5.64 30.20
N GLN A 107 -9.98 -6.56 29.41
CA GLN A 107 -11.42 -6.66 29.26
C GLN A 107 -11.92 -7.84 30.07
N ILE A 108 -12.63 -7.53 31.15
CA ILE A 108 -13.39 -8.53 31.89
C ILE A 108 -14.70 -8.75 31.14
N ASP A 109 -14.93 -9.98 30.66
CA ASP A 109 -16.21 -10.36 30.06
C ASP A 109 -17.34 -10.02 31.04
N PRO A 110 -18.40 -9.33 30.60
CA PRO A 110 -19.50 -8.92 31.47
C PRO A 110 -20.13 -10.07 32.27
N ARG A 111 -20.12 -11.30 31.74
CA ARG A 111 -20.65 -12.49 32.41
C ARG A 111 -19.80 -12.90 33.62
N TRP A 112 -18.50 -12.62 33.58
CA TRP A 112 -17.54 -12.96 34.63
C TRP A 112 -17.29 -11.79 35.61
N ALA A 113 -17.82 -10.59 35.35
CA ALA A 113 -17.61 -9.41 36.19
C ALA A 113 -17.96 -9.64 37.67
N LYS A 114 -19.09 -10.34 37.92
CA LYS A 114 -19.53 -10.66 39.29
C LYS A 114 -18.60 -11.62 40.03
N LEU A 115 -17.88 -12.49 39.32
CA LEU A 115 -16.92 -13.41 39.92
C LEU A 115 -15.62 -12.70 40.34
N VAL A 116 -15.25 -11.62 39.64
CA VAL A 116 -14.12 -10.77 40.04
C VAL A 116 -14.44 -10.03 41.34
N GLU A 117 -15.66 -9.52 41.50
CA GLU A 117 -16.12 -8.90 42.75
C GLU A 117 -16.05 -9.87 43.95
N MET A 118 -16.23 -11.18 43.70
CA MET A 118 -16.21 -12.20 44.75
C MET A 118 -14.81 -12.63 45.19
N LEU A 119 -13.75 -12.30 44.44
CA LEU A 119 -12.40 -12.82 44.71
C LEU A 119 -11.62 -12.08 45.81
N GLY A 120 -12.08 -10.91 46.28
CA GLY A 120 -11.42 -10.15 47.36
C GLY A 120 -9.97 -9.70 47.06
N PRO A 121 -9.42 -8.76 47.86
CA PRO A 121 -8.13 -8.12 47.56
C PRO A 121 -6.89 -9.02 47.69
N GLU A 122 -7.02 -10.25 48.20
CA GLU A 122 -5.88 -11.17 48.45
C GLU A 122 -5.51 -12.05 47.24
N SER A 123 -6.26 -11.98 46.14
CA SER A 123 -6.08 -12.88 44.98
C SER A 123 -5.08 -12.37 43.93
N ASP A 124 -4.66 -11.11 44.00
CA ASP A 124 -3.78 -10.47 43.01
C ASP A 124 -2.28 -10.71 43.28
N THR A 125 -1.91 -10.97 44.54
CA THR A 125 -0.53 -11.30 44.95
C THR A 125 -0.02 -12.63 44.38
N LEU A 126 -0.88 -13.53 43.93
CA LEU A 126 -0.50 -14.86 43.43
C LEU A 126 -0.23 -14.90 41.91
N ARG A 127 -0.50 -13.82 41.15
CA ARG A 127 -0.33 -13.80 39.69
C ARG A 127 0.93 -13.09 39.20
N GLY A 128 1.70 -12.44 40.08
CA GLY A 128 2.90 -11.66 39.71
C GLY A 128 4.21 -12.44 39.60
N GLU A 129 4.23 -13.75 39.90
CA GLU A 129 5.48 -14.54 40.01
C GLU A 129 5.65 -15.64 38.93
N ARG A 130 5.01 -15.54 37.77
CA ARG A 130 5.23 -16.49 36.65
C ARG A 130 5.38 -15.81 35.30
#